data_AF-A0A849U6P6-F1
#
_entry.id   AF-A0A849U6P6-F1
#
_cell.length_a   1.000
_cell.length_b   1.000
_cell.length_c   1.000
_cell.angle_alpha   90.00
_cell.angle_beta   90.00
_cell.angle_gamma   90.00
#
_symmetry.space_group_name_H-M   'P 1'
#
loop_
_entity.id
_entity.type
_entity.pdbx_description
1 polymer ?
#
loop_
_entity_poly.entity_id
_entity_poly.type
_entity_poly.pdbx_seq_one_letter_code
_entity_poly.pdbx_strand_id
1 'polypeptide(L)'
;MTDKIPSKYLINLEKQFASDNPVLLKAAKIFHELDQIEYDFGLIDADETTASKGSWWPVISLIAGNSPAKSRFLSNYLGTEQLLSSIQASNQKFTVLSHSPQGNTATLPGTALDVDHRYPFYQISRKIEHLQKGEGNRVNAYLELKTISSNRVKNKLFVDAPNLTTAPTSPISSMLSQHIIAQSDLVLVFTDIFDSPTPALNDLIGHIVAHQDSNKFIYLVDDATASLTSARNNEILATWQRKLAEYGLYTGQIILLPNQPANIGSLNQADFAAIDQRIANVENDRSYRVLDAIEKNIEDVEAVIIPELKKAIGLWKERSAFTSFIILGFLATLAIFAEIETGIIISSIIDPIIGPAALVVLIAIMVPIHLLISRLQAKLI
;
A
#
# COMPACT_ATOMS: atom_id res chain seq x y z
N MET A 1 23.93 10.89 15.79
CA MET A 1 22.91 10.48 14.82
C MET A 1 22.41 11.76 14.20
N THR A 2 22.35 11.82 12.86
CA THR A 2 21.90 13.01 12.15
C THR A 2 20.38 12.92 12.11
N ASP A 3 19.68 13.91 12.65
CA ASP A 3 18.22 13.94 12.57
C ASP A 3 17.81 13.99 11.10
N LYS A 4 17.01 13.03 10.67
CA LYS A 4 16.42 12.97 9.35
C LYS A 4 15.46 14.14 9.24
N ILE A 5 15.58 14.91 8.17
CA ILE A 5 14.61 15.97 7.88
C ILE A 5 13.32 15.29 7.39
N PRO A 6 12.12 15.68 7.89
CA PRO A 6 10.87 15.12 7.41
C PRO A 6 10.73 15.30 5.88
N SER A 7 10.31 14.25 5.18
CA SER A 7 10.09 14.33 3.74
C SER A 7 9.04 15.39 3.40
N LYS A 8 9.13 15.97 2.21
CA LYS A 8 8.16 16.96 1.74
C LYS A 8 6.72 16.41 1.72
N TYR A 9 6.57 15.12 1.44
CA TYR A 9 5.28 14.43 1.46
C TYR A 9 4.70 14.39 2.88
N LEU A 10 5.50 13.97 3.86
CA LEU A 10 5.06 13.87 5.25
C LEU A 10 4.67 15.25 5.82
N ILE A 11 5.46 16.29 5.53
CA ILE A 11 5.15 17.67 5.91
C ILE A 11 3.80 18.13 5.34
N ASN A 12 3.50 17.76 4.08
CA ASN A 12 2.23 18.11 3.46
C ASN A 12 1.04 17.38 4.11
N LEU A 13 1.22 16.10 4.47
CA LEU A 13 0.21 15.35 5.22
C LEU A 13 -0.06 15.98 6.59
N GLU A 14 0.99 16.32 7.34
CA GLU A 14 0.85 17.00 8.63
C GLU A 14 0.07 18.31 8.51
N LYS A 15 0.42 19.15 7.53
CA LYS A 15 -0.31 20.41 7.27
C LYS A 15 -1.77 20.19 6.93
N GLN A 16 -2.07 19.17 6.14
CA GLN A 16 -3.44 18.85 5.74
C GLN A 16 -4.26 18.37 6.94
N PHE A 17 -3.72 17.45 7.74
CA PHE A 17 -4.43 16.86 8.87
C PHE A 17 -4.45 17.73 10.13
N ALA A 18 -3.58 18.74 10.23
CA ALA A 18 -3.60 19.70 11.33
C ALA A 18 -4.96 20.38 11.50
N SER A 19 -5.70 20.59 10.40
CA SER A 19 -7.04 21.17 10.41
C SER A 19 -8.19 20.16 10.34
N ASP A 20 -7.91 18.91 9.92
CA ASP A 20 -8.92 17.93 9.52
C ASP A 20 -9.09 16.82 10.58
N ASN A 21 -8.00 16.23 11.06
CA ASN A 21 -8.07 15.05 11.93
C ASN A 21 -6.86 14.95 12.89
N PRO A 22 -7.05 15.14 14.21
CA PRO A 22 -5.96 15.13 15.19
C PRO A 22 -5.33 13.75 15.39
N VAL A 23 -6.04 12.65 15.09
CA VAL A 23 -5.50 11.29 15.19
C VAL A 23 -4.48 11.06 14.09
N LEU A 24 -4.83 11.41 12.86
CA LEU A 24 -3.91 11.29 11.72
C LEU A 24 -2.69 12.21 11.83
N LEU A 25 -2.86 13.39 12.43
CA LEU A 25 -1.74 14.27 12.74
C LEU A 25 -0.74 13.60 13.70
N LYS A 26 -1.23 12.89 14.72
CA LYS A 26 -0.36 12.13 15.63
C LYS A 26 0.31 10.97 14.89
N ALA A 27 -0.44 10.24 14.05
CA ALA A 27 0.11 9.15 13.25
C ALA A 27 1.27 9.63 12.35
N ALA A 28 1.13 10.79 11.70
CA ALA A 28 2.19 11.37 10.87
C ALA A 28 3.50 11.62 11.66
N LYS A 29 3.41 12.03 12.92
CA LYS A 29 4.59 12.19 13.79
C LYS A 29 5.26 10.86 14.12
N ILE A 30 4.47 9.81 14.39
CA ILE A 30 5.03 8.48 14.63
C ILE A 30 5.69 7.94 13.36
N PHE A 31 5.13 8.23 12.17
CA PHE A 31 5.79 7.91 10.90
C PHE A 31 7.12 8.62 10.77
N HIS A 32 7.26 9.85 11.25
CA HIS A 32 8.55 10.55 11.26
C HIS A 32 9.58 9.87 12.18
N GLU A 33 9.15 9.38 13.35
CA GLU A 33 10.02 8.62 14.26
C GLU A 33 10.45 7.28 13.65
N LEU A 34 9.53 6.58 12.99
CA LEU A 34 9.85 5.35 12.25
C LEU A 34 10.79 5.61 11.08
N ASP A 35 10.54 6.67 10.32
CA ASP A 35 11.40 7.15 9.23
C ASP A 35 12.84 7.39 9.72
N GLN A 36 13.03 7.92 10.94
CA GLN A 36 14.36 8.11 11.53
C GLN A 36 15.07 6.76 11.73
N ILE A 37 14.36 5.77 12.28
CA ILE A 37 14.92 4.43 12.52
C ILE A 37 15.28 3.75 11.19
N GLU A 38 14.37 3.78 10.21
CA GLU A 38 14.62 3.20 8.88
C GLU A 38 15.78 3.91 8.17
N TYR A 39 15.93 5.23 8.34
CA TYR A 39 17.06 6.01 7.80
C TYR A 39 18.39 5.66 8.48
N ASP A 40 18.41 5.53 9.81
CA ASP A 40 19.61 5.13 10.55
C ASP A 40 20.08 3.70 10.18
N PHE A 41 19.14 2.85 9.76
CA PHE A 41 19.43 1.52 9.21
C PHE A 41 19.79 1.53 7.71
N GLY A 42 19.70 2.67 7.04
CA GLY A 42 19.95 2.80 5.61
C GLY A 42 18.92 2.10 4.72
N LEU A 43 17.68 1.92 5.23
CA LEU A 43 16.58 1.30 4.49
C LEU A 43 15.85 2.28 3.57
N ILE A 44 15.86 3.56 3.92
CA ILE A 44 15.22 4.64 3.17
C ILE A 44 16.18 5.81 3.03
N ASP A 45 16.02 6.56 1.93
CA ASP A 45 16.78 7.78 1.70
C ASP A 45 16.22 9.00 2.46
N ALA A 46 16.94 10.11 2.44
CA ALA A 46 16.60 11.32 3.18
C ALA A 46 15.27 11.97 2.73
N ASP A 47 14.89 11.80 1.47
CA ASP A 47 13.65 12.33 0.88
C ASP A 47 12.50 11.33 0.85
N GLU A 48 12.77 10.06 1.16
CA GLU A 48 11.77 8.99 1.22
C GLU A 48 11.03 8.99 2.56
N THR A 49 9.91 8.27 2.61
CA THR A 49 9.14 8.08 3.84
C THR A 49 8.31 6.81 3.78
N THR A 50 8.22 6.09 4.89
CA THR A 50 7.38 4.90 5.06
C THR A 50 5.91 5.24 4.89
N ALA A 51 5.51 6.49 5.17
CA ALA A 51 4.15 6.99 4.99
C ALA A 51 3.67 6.92 3.53
N SER A 52 4.57 6.72 2.55
CA SER A 52 4.23 6.56 1.14
C SER A 52 3.70 5.18 0.77
N LYS A 53 3.88 4.17 1.63
CA LYS A 53 3.50 2.76 1.34
C LYS A 53 1.99 2.54 1.26
N GLY A 54 1.17 3.49 1.74
CA GLY A 54 -0.29 3.41 1.71
C GLY A 54 -0.95 4.78 1.50
N SER A 55 -2.19 4.77 0.97
CA SER A 55 -2.96 6.00 0.77
C SER A 55 -3.49 6.55 2.09
N TRP A 56 -3.37 7.86 2.29
CA TRP A 56 -3.93 8.57 3.45
C TRP A 56 -5.32 9.14 3.21
N TRP A 57 -5.93 8.86 2.05
CA TRP A 57 -7.27 9.29 1.71
C TRP A 57 -8.26 8.17 2.00
N PRO A 58 -9.52 8.49 2.35
CA PRO A 58 -10.57 7.51 2.41
C PRO A 58 -10.88 6.99 1.00
N VAL A 59 -10.83 5.68 0.81
CA VAL A 59 -11.01 5.01 -0.48
C VAL A 59 -12.33 4.23 -0.50
N ILE A 60 -13.22 4.60 -1.44
CA ILE A 60 -14.51 3.96 -1.68
C ILE A 60 -14.48 3.30 -3.04
N SER A 61 -14.65 1.98 -3.10
CA SER A 61 -14.62 1.25 -4.37
C SER A 61 -15.99 0.77 -4.80
N LEU A 62 -16.24 0.75 -6.11
CA LEU A 62 -17.48 0.24 -6.69
C LEU A 62 -17.19 -1.00 -7.52
N ILE A 63 -17.93 -2.07 -7.27
CA ILE A 63 -17.81 -3.35 -7.98
C ILE A 63 -19.20 -3.77 -8.44
N ALA A 64 -19.35 -4.04 -9.74
CA ALA A 64 -20.64 -4.40 -10.33
C ALA A 64 -20.52 -5.45 -11.42
N GLY A 65 -21.63 -6.11 -11.71
CA GLY A 65 -21.80 -6.96 -12.88
C GLY A 65 -21.99 -6.18 -14.17
N ASN A 66 -22.47 -6.87 -15.19
CA ASN A 66 -22.75 -6.29 -16.50
C ASN A 66 -24.18 -5.73 -16.58
N SER A 67 -24.52 -4.78 -15.71
CA SER A 67 -25.80 -4.08 -15.73
C SER A 67 -25.62 -2.55 -15.72
N PRO A 68 -26.67 -1.77 -16.05
CA PRO A 68 -26.63 -0.31 -15.97
C PRO A 68 -26.75 0.22 -14.53
N ALA A 69 -26.87 -0.64 -13.50
CA ALA A 69 -27.09 -0.24 -12.11
C ALA A 69 -25.99 0.71 -11.61
N LYS A 70 -24.72 0.34 -11.82
CA LYS A 70 -23.56 1.12 -11.37
C LYS A 70 -23.46 2.48 -12.06
N SER A 71 -23.65 2.53 -13.38
CA SER A 71 -23.56 3.78 -14.12
C SER A 71 -24.70 4.73 -13.76
N ARG A 72 -25.92 4.21 -13.54
CA ARG A 72 -27.06 4.98 -13.02
C ARG A 72 -26.80 5.49 -11.60
N PHE A 73 -26.25 4.65 -10.73
CA PHE A 73 -25.86 5.08 -9.39
C PHE A 73 -24.84 6.22 -9.44
N LEU A 74 -23.75 6.07 -10.20
CA LEU A 74 -22.72 7.09 -10.31
C LEU A 74 -23.26 8.41 -10.86
N SER A 75 -24.13 8.38 -11.88
CA SER A 75 -24.72 9.60 -12.43
C SER A 75 -25.58 10.33 -11.42
N ASN A 76 -26.44 9.58 -10.73
CA ASN A 76 -27.42 10.12 -9.80
C ASN A 76 -26.76 10.56 -8.49
N TYR A 77 -25.77 9.80 -8.03
CA TYR A 77 -25.07 10.05 -6.78
C TYR A 77 -24.06 11.20 -6.93
N LEU A 78 -23.31 11.26 -8.02
CA LEU A 78 -22.28 12.30 -8.18
C LEU A 78 -22.79 13.58 -8.85
N GLY A 79 -23.96 13.52 -9.51
CA GLY A 79 -24.64 14.68 -10.10
C GLY A 79 -24.00 15.17 -11.41
N THR A 80 -23.42 14.27 -12.19
CA THR A 80 -22.63 14.60 -13.39
C THR A 80 -23.02 13.71 -14.56
N GLU A 81 -23.99 14.15 -15.37
CA GLU A 81 -24.40 13.43 -16.58
C GLU A 81 -23.27 13.26 -17.60
N GLN A 82 -22.31 14.20 -17.64
CA GLN A 82 -21.10 14.11 -18.48
C GLN A 82 -20.17 12.95 -18.12
N LEU A 83 -20.30 12.34 -16.93
CA LEU A 83 -19.53 11.14 -16.57
C LEU A 83 -20.07 9.88 -17.23
N LEU A 84 -21.37 9.79 -17.55
CA LEU A 84 -21.97 8.58 -18.13
C LEU A 84 -21.32 8.20 -19.47
N SER A 85 -21.15 9.15 -20.38
CA SER A 85 -20.58 8.87 -21.71
C SER A 85 -19.09 8.51 -21.66
N SER A 86 -18.33 9.07 -20.72
CA SER A 86 -16.89 8.85 -20.58
C SER A 86 -16.53 7.64 -19.71
N ILE A 87 -17.36 7.29 -18.71
CA ILE A 87 -17.20 6.08 -17.89
C ILE A 87 -17.68 4.85 -18.67
N GLN A 88 -18.79 4.93 -19.41
CA GLN A 88 -19.24 3.81 -20.25
C GLN A 88 -18.24 3.44 -21.36
N ALA A 89 -17.49 4.42 -21.90
CA ALA A 89 -16.40 4.16 -22.84
C ALA A 89 -15.16 3.51 -22.18
N SER A 90 -15.03 3.57 -20.85
CA SER A 90 -13.91 3.02 -20.05
C SER A 90 -14.31 1.87 -19.14
N ASN A 91 -15.40 1.15 -19.46
CA ASN A 91 -15.89 -0.02 -18.70
C ASN A 91 -14.86 -1.17 -18.52
N GLN A 92 -13.67 -1.04 -19.12
CA GLN A 92 -12.59 -2.02 -19.09
C GLN A 92 -11.41 -1.61 -18.18
N LYS A 93 -11.43 -0.40 -17.59
CA LYS A 93 -10.33 0.13 -16.76
C LYS A 93 -10.79 0.50 -15.36
N PHE A 94 -9.88 0.41 -14.40
CA PHE A 94 -10.09 1.00 -13.09
C PHE A 94 -9.98 2.51 -13.19
N THR A 95 -11.04 3.19 -12.79
CA THR A 95 -11.16 4.64 -12.89
C THR A 95 -11.19 5.24 -11.50
N VAL A 96 -10.14 5.98 -11.15
CA VAL A 96 -10.10 6.75 -9.90
C VAL A 96 -10.77 8.10 -10.12
N LEU A 97 -11.84 8.37 -9.40
CA LEU A 97 -12.54 9.65 -9.38
C LEU A 97 -12.02 10.48 -8.20
N SER A 98 -11.54 11.67 -8.49
CA SER A 98 -11.04 12.62 -7.49
C SER A 98 -11.69 13.98 -7.64
N HIS A 99 -11.77 14.72 -6.54
CA HIS A 99 -12.32 16.07 -6.54
C HIS A 99 -11.41 17.07 -7.27
N SER A 100 -11.99 17.89 -8.14
CA SER A 100 -11.37 19.11 -8.65
C SER A 100 -12.26 20.32 -8.35
N PRO A 101 -11.69 21.45 -7.89
CA PRO A 101 -12.44 22.69 -7.73
C PRO A 101 -12.78 23.34 -9.08
N GLN A 102 -12.18 22.88 -10.17
CA GLN A 102 -12.46 23.37 -11.52
C GLN A 102 -13.72 22.67 -12.04
N GLY A 103 -14.68 23.44 -12.57
CA GLY A 103 -15.95 22.91 -13.06
C GLY A 103 -15.85 21.95 -14.26
N ASN A 104 -14.68 21.84 -14.89
CA ASN A 104 -14.44 20.96 -16.02
C ASN A 104 -13.90 19.61 -15.55
N THR A 105 -14.43 18.53 -16.11
CA THR A 105 -13.89 17.18 -15.91
C THR A 105 -12.62 17.02 -16.76
N ALA A 106 -11.56 16.46 -16.16
CA ALA A 106 -10.33 16.13 -16.86
C ALA A 106 -9.94 14.67 -16.61
N THR A 107 -9.54 13.99 -17.68
CA THR A 107 -9.00 12.62 -17.65
C THR A 107 -7.48 12.68 -17.72
N LEU A 108 -6.83 12.06 -16.75
CA LEU A 108 -5.39 11.93 -16.61
C LEU A 108 -4.99 10.46 -16.84
N PRO A 109 -3.78 10.21 -17.37
CA PRO A 109 -3.29 8.86 -17.59
C PRO A 109 -3.11 8.10 -16.28
N GLY A 110 -3.23 6.77 -16.33
CA GLY A 110 -2.97 5.88 -15.19
C GLY A 110 -1.56 6.02 -14.61
N THR A 111 -0.58 6.49 -15.37
CA THR A 111 0.76 6.83 -14.84
C THR A 111 0.71 7.88 -13.74
N ALA A 112 -0.27 8.79 -13.73
CA ALA A 112 -0.44 9.76 -12.65
C ALA A 112 -0.79 9.08 -11.31
N LEU A 113 -1.48 7.94 -11.36
CA LEU A 113 -1.84 7.15 -10.17
C LEU A 113 -0.66 6.31 -9.66
N ASP A 114 0.27 5.94 -10.54
CA ASP A 114 1.43 5.12 -10.22
C ASP A 114 2.55 5.91 -9.52
N VAL A 115 2.65 7.22 -9.78
CA VAL A 115 3.74 8.06 -9.25
C VAL A 115 3.37 8.85 -8.00
N ASP A 116 2.08 9.04 -7.72
CA ASP A 116 1.62 9.90 -6.64
C ASP A 116 1.11 9.06 -5.45
N HIS A 117 1.78 9.24 -4.31
CA HIS A 117 1.60 8.47 -3.06
C HIS A 117 0.19 8.63 -2.46
N ARG A 118 -0.54 9.67 -2.88
CA ARG A 118 -1.89 9.95 -2.40
C ARG A 118 -2.89 8.91 -2.88
N TYR A 119 -2.62 8.28 -4.02
CA TYR A 119 -3.53 7.31 -4.62
C TYR A 119 -3.21 5.88 -4.18
N PRO A 120 -4.22 5.00 -4.10
CA PRO A 120 -4.02 3.61 -3.69
C PRO A 120 -3.21 2.78 -4.69
N PHE A 121 -2.84 3.33 -5.85
CA PHE A 121 -2.11 2.66 -6.92
C PHE A 121 -0.64 3.08 -7.03
N TYR A 122 -0.10 3.76 -6.03
CA TYR A 122 1.32 4.13 -6.02
C TYR A 122 2.23 2.90 -6.21
N GLN A 123 3.15 2.99 -7.17
CA GLN A 123 4.08 1.93 -7.61
C GLN A 123 3.41 0.60 -8.02
N ILE A 124 2.13 0.61 -8.39
CA ILE A 124 1.43 -0.59 -8.87
C ILE A 124 2.07 -1.16 -10.14
N SER A 125 2.73 -0.33 -10.96
CA SER A 125 3.48 -0.76 -12.14
C SER A 125 4.52 -1.83 -11.83
N ARG A 126 5.19 -1.73 -10.67
CA ARG A 126 6.17 -2.72 -10.21
C ARG A 126 5.50 -4.06 -9.92
N LYS A 127 4.34 -4.04 -9.23
CA LYS A 127 3.56 -5.26 -8.96
C LYS A 127 3.06 -5.91 -10.26
N ILE A 128 2.62 -5.10 -11.22
CA ILE A 128 2.21 -5.57 -12.55
C ILE A 128 3.39 -6.22 -13.27
N GLU A 129 4.57 -5.57 -13.30
CA GLU A 129 5.78 -6.09 -13.94
C GLU A 129 6.26 -7.41 -13.32
N HIS A 130 6.17 -7.54 -11.99
CA HIS A 130 6.50 -8.78 -11.29
C HIS A 130 5.54 -9.92 -11.63
N LEU A 131 4.25 -9.62 -11.79
CA LEU A 131 3.25 -10.62 -12.17
C LEU A 131 3.40 -11.03 -13.64
N GLN A 132 3.58 -10.05 -14.52
CA GLN A 132 3.73 -10.25 -15.96
C GLN A 132 4.71 -9.24 -16.55
N LYS A 133 5.90 -9.72 -16.94
CA LYS A 133 6.97 -8.89 -17.51
C LYS A 133 6.50 -8.15 -18.76
N GLY A 134 6.88 -6.87 -18.87
CA GLY A 134 6.53 -5.97 -19.98
C GLY A 134 5.19 -5.24 -19.81
N GLU A 135 4.32 -5.69 -18.90
CA GLU A 135 3.03 -5.05 -18.65
C GLU A 135 3.13 -3.87 -17.67
N GLY A 136 4.21 -3.75 -16.89
CA GLY A 136 4.42 -2.63 -15.97
C GLY A 136 4.49 -1.28 -16.68
N ASN A 137 5.00 -1.24 -17.92
CA ASN A 137 5.03 -0.03 -18.75
C ASN A 137 3.66 0.32 -19.36
N ARG A 138 2.66 -0.55 -19.22
CA ARG A 138 1.34 -0.43 -19.83
C ARG A 138 0.25 -0.06 -18.82
N VAL A 139 0.59 0.61 -17.71
CA VAL A 139 -0.36 1.03 -16.67
C VAL A 139 -1.62 1.72 -17.23
N ASN A 140 -1.46 2.56 -18.26
CA ASN A 140 -2.55 3.28 -18.91
C ASN A 140 -3.60 2.37 -19.61
N ALA A 141 -3.27 1.10 -19.84
CA ALA A 141 -4.23 0.10 -20.33
C ALA A 141 -5.22 -0.32 -19.24
N TYR A 142 -4.82 -0.23 -17.97
CA TYR A 142 -5.57 -0.74 -16.83
C TYR A 142 -6.18 0.35 -15.96
N LEU A 143 -5.52 1.51 -15.86
CA LEU A 143 -5.88 2.56 -14.92
C LEU A 143 -6.11 3.90 -15.62
N GLU A 144 -7.00 4.70 -15.06
CA GLU A 144 -7.20 6.11 -15.41
C GLU A 144 -7.63 6.93 -14.19
N LEU A 145 -7.30 8.21 -14.19
CA LEU A 145 -7.73 9.17 -13.17
C LEU A 145 -8.67 10.17 -13.81
N LYS A 146 -9.87 10.34 -13.27
CA LYS A 146 -10.81 11.39 -13.66
C LYS A 146 -11.02 12.36 -12.51
N THR A 147 -11.00 13.63 -12.85
CA THR A 147 -11.29 14.71 -11.90
C THR A 147 -12.72 15.20 -12.13
N ILE A 148 -13.45 15.40 -11.04
CA ILE A 148 -14.86 15.79 -11.08
C ILE A 148 -15.16 16.87 -10.05
N SER A 149 -16.07 17.78 -10.40
CA SER A 149 -16.52 18.87 -9.53
C SER A 149 -17.78 18.45 -8.77
N SER A 150 -17.63 17.54 -7.80
CA SER A 150 -18.73 17.10 -6.92
C SER A 150 -18.30 17.11 -5.46
N ASN A 151 -19.11 17.74 -4.60
CA ASN A 151 -18.82 17.81 -3.17
C ASN A 151 -18.75 16.42 -2.50
N ARG A 152 -19.46 15.42 -3.06
CA ARG A 152 -19.47 14.03 -2.55
C ARG A 152 -18.13 13.32 -2.69
N VAL A 153 -17.26 13.75 -3.61
CA VAL A 153 -15.89 13.22 -3.76
C VAL A 153 -14.83 14.08 -3.08
N LYS A 154 -15.21 15.17 -2.42
CA LYS A 154 -14.25 16.06 -1.75
C LYS A 154 -13.56 15.29 -0.62
N ASN A 155 -12.22 15.37 -0.59
CA ASN A 155 -11.36 14.68 0.37
C ASN A 155 -11.51 13.14 0.39
N LYS A 156 -12.11 12.54 -0.65
CA LYS A 156 -12.33 11.11 -0.80
C LYS A 156 -11.88 10.66 -2.18
N LEU A 157 -11.55 9.38 -2.31
CA LEU A 157 -11.26 8.76 -3.59
C LEU A 157 -12.33 7.72 -3.87
N PHE A 158 -12.99 7.85 -5.02
CA PHE A 158 -13.89 6.80 -5.50
C PHE A 158 -13.15 6.00 -6.57
N VAL A 159 -13.14 4.68 -6.46
CA VAL A 159 -12.50 3.82 -7.46
C VAL A 159 -13.57 2.97 -8.11
N ASP A 160 -13.87 3.30 -9.36
CA ASP A 160 -14.78 2.53 -10.18
C ASP A 160 -14.01 1.36 -10.81
N ALA A 161 -14.29 0.14 -10.37
CA ALA A 161 -13.67 -1.06 -10.93
C ALA A 161 -14.38 -1.47 -12.25
N PRO A 162 -13.66 -2.10 -13.20
CA PRO A 162 -14.28 -2.64 -14.42
C PRO A 162 -15.48 -3.56 -14.10
N ASN A 163 -16.46 -3.58 -14.99
CA ASN A 163 -17.61 -4.47 -14.81
C ASN A 163 -17.18 -5.93 -14.92
N LEU A 164 -17.71 -6.77 -14.04
CA LEU A 164 -17.51 -8.21 -14.16
C LEU A 164 -18.27 -8.73 -15.39
N THR A 165 -17.53 -9.33 -16.32
CA THR A 165 -18.10 -9.92 -17.54
C THR A 165 -17.92 -11.43 -17.53
N THR A 166 -18.56 -12.13 -18.47
CA THR A 166 -18.38 -13.57 -18.68
C THR A 166 -17.04 -13.91 -19.34
N ALA A 167 -16.28 -12.91 -19.79
CA ALA A 167 -14.96 -13.11 -20.39
C ALA A 167 -13.92 -13.51 -19.32
N PRO A 168 -12.89 -14.30 -19.69
CA PRO A 168 -11.81 -14.63 -18.79
C PRO A 168 -11.12 -13.36 -18.30
N THR A 169 -10.97 -13.24 -16.98
CA THR A 169 -10.32 -12.08 -16.36
C THR A 169 -8.81 -12.20 -16.49
N SER A 170 -8.14 -11.13 -16.91
CA SER A 170 -6.68 -11.09 -16.93
C SER A 170 -6.12 -11.25 -15.51
N PRO A 171 -4.98 -11.96 -15.31
CA PRO A 171 -4.32 -12.03 -14.01
C PRO A 171 -4.05 -10.64 -13.41
N ILE A 172 -3.73 -9.66 -14.25
CA ILE A 172 -3.51 -8.27 -13.81
C ILE A 172 -4.81 -7.65 -13.30
N SER A 173 -5.94 -7.83 -14.01
CA SER A 173 -7.23 -7.32 -13.57
C SER A 173 -7.69 -7.97 -12.25
N SER A 174 -7.46 -9.27 -12.08
CA SER A 174 -7.74 -9.96 -10.82
C SER A 174 -6.88 -9.43 -9.67
N MET A 175 -5.57 -9.27 -9.89
CA MET A 175 -4.65 -8.69 -8.92
C MET A 175 -5.05 -7.24 -8.55
N LEU A 176 -5.45 -6.42 -9.52
CA LEU A 176 -5.92 -5.05 -9.27
C LEU A 176 -7.23 -5.04 -8.48
N SER A 177 -8.18 -5.93 -8.77
CA SER A 177 -9.41 -6.10 -7.99
C SER A 177 -9.11 -6.49 -6.55
N GLN A 178 -8.22 -7.45 -6.33
CA GLN A 178 -7.77 -7.84 -5.00
C GLN A 178 -7.11 -6.66 -4.27
N HIS A 179 -6.19 -5.97 -4.95
CA HIS A 179 -5.46 -4.83 -4.40
C HIS A 179 -6.41 -3.70 -4.00
N ILE A 180 -7.39 -3.37 -4.84
CA ILE A 180 -8.32 -2.29 -4.52
C ILE A 180 -9.28 -2.67 -3.39
N ILE A 181 -9.75 -3.92 -3.32
CA ILE A 181 -10.57 -4.39 -2.18
C ILE A 181 -9.75 -4.30 -0.89
N ALA A 182 -8.49 -4.73 -0.91
CA ALA A 182 -7.63 -4.66 0.26
C ALA A 182 -7.41 -3.20 0.73
N GLN A 183 -7.15 -2.28 -0.20
CA GLN A 183 -6.88 -0.86 0.12
C GLN A 183 -8.14 -0.01 0.41
N SER A 184 -9.33 -0.49 0.07
CA SER A 184 -10.56 0.27 0.28
C SER A 184 -11.02 0.24 1.73
N ASP A 185 -11.45 1.40 2.20
CA ASP A 185 -12.12 1.55 3.49
C ASP A 185 -13.61 1.16 3.37
N LEU A 186 -14.20 1.37 2.19
CA LEU A 186 -15.56 0.95 1.87
C LEU A 186 -15.66 0.37 0.46
N VAL A 187 -16.42 -0.71 0.29
CA VAL A 187 -16.67 -1.34 -1.00
C VAL A 187 -18.17 -1.45 -1.23
N LEU A 188 -18.64 -0.78 -2.28
CA LEU A 188 -20.01 -0.82 -2.78
C LEU A 188 -20.12 -1.96 -3.80
N VAL A 189 -20.78 -3.05 -3.43
CA VAL A 189 -20.96 -4.24 -4.27
C VAL A 189 -22.38 -4.23 -4.81
N PHE A 190 -22.53 -4.05 -6.13
CA PHE A 190 -23.83 -4.14 -6.77
C PHE A 190 -24.23 -5.61 -6.89
N THR A 191 -25.49 -5.91 -6.59
CA THR A 191 -25.95 -7.30 -6.49
C THR A 191 -26.16 -7.98 -7.85
N ASP A 192 -26.19 -7.21 -8.94
CA ASP A 192 -26.23 -7.71 -10.32
C ASP A 192 -25.05 -8.64 -10.64
N ILE A 193 -23.95 -8.51 -9.91
CA ILE A 193 -22.78 -9.37 -10.01
C ILE A 193 -23.10 -10.85 -9.72
N PHE A 194 -24.14 -11.11 -8.93
CA PHE A 194 -24.58 -12.45 -8.56
C PHE A 194 -25.64 -13.04 -9.51
N ASP A 195 -25.97 -12.36 -10.60
CA ASP A 195 -26.98 -12.85 -11.56
C ASP A 195 -26.38 -13.84 -12.56
N SER A 196 -25.07 -13.78 -12.78
CA SER A 196 -24.35 -14.69 -13.69
C SER A 196 -23.15 -15.33 -12.98
N PRO A 197 -23.21 -16.62 -12.62
CA PRO A 197 -22.07 -17.29 -12.00
C PRO A 197 -20.94 -17.43 -13.02
N THR A 198 -19.80 -16.81 -12.73
CA THR A 198 -18.59 -16.85 -13.56
C THR A 198 -17.39 -17.26 -12.71
N PRO A 199 -16.31 -17.82 -13.28
CA PRO A 199 -15.09 -18.09 -12.53
C PRO A 199 -14.54 -16.83 -11.83
N ALA A 200 -14.62 -15.69 -12.51
CA ALA A 200 -14.19 -14.40 -11.97
C ALA A 200 -15.03 -13.93 -10.77
N LEU A 201 -16.31 -14.30 -10.71
CA LEU A 201 -17.16 -14.06 -9.54
C LEU A 201 -16.66 -14.87 -8.34
N ASN A 202 -16.25 -16.13 -8.54
CA ASN A 202 -15.76 -16.97 -7.45
C ASN A 202 -14.46 -16.40 -6.84
N ASP A 203 -13.54 -15.94 -7.70
CA ASP A 203 -12.31 -15.28 -7.26
C ASP A 203 -12.62 -14.01 -6.45
N LEU A 204 -13.54 -13.19 -6.97
CA LEU A 204 -13.99 -11.99 -6.28
C LEU A 204 -14.66 -12.29 -4.93
N ILE A 205 -15.54 -13.29 -4.86
CA ILE A 205 -16.15 -13.75 -3.60
C ILE A 205 -15.06 -14.18 -2.63
N GLY A 206 -14.05 -14.93 -3.08
CA GLY A 206 -12.90 -15.31 -2.27
C GLY A 206 -12.19 -14.08 -1.67
N HIS A 207 -11.98 -13.03 -2.48
CA HIS A 207 -11.41 -11.77 -1.99
C HIS A 207 -12.31 -11.03 -1.01
N ILE A 208 -13.64 -11.00 -1.24
CA ILE A 208 -14.59 -10.38 -0.31
C ILE A 208 -14.57 -11.14 1.02
N VAL A 209 -14.62 -12.48 0.99
CA VAL A 209 -14.57 -13.35 2.17
C VAL A 209 -13.29 -13.11 2.99
N ALA A 210 -12.14 -12.99 2.32
CA ALA A 210 -10.86 -12.75 2.98
C ALA A 210 -10.76 -11.39 3.69
N HIS A 211 -11.61 -10.43 3.31
CA HIS A 211 -11.62 -9.07 3.86
C HIS A 211 -12.92 -8.71 4.58
N GLN A 212 -13.73 -9.71 4.97
CA GLN A 212 -15.02 -9.46 5.62
C GLN A 212 -14.87 -8.70 6.93
N ASP A 213 -15.37 -7.48 6.91
CA ASP A 213 -15.59 -6.63 8.06
C ASP A 213 -17.00 -6.06 7.94
N SER A 214 -17.72 -6.05 9.07
CA SER A 214 -19.00 -5.39 9.25
C SER A 214 -19.05 -3.96 8.69
N ASN A 215 -17.92 -3.25 8.69
CA ASN A 215 -17.85 -1.86 8.23
C ASN A 215 -17.49 -1.67 6.75
N LYS A 216 -16.84 -2.66 6.14
CA LYS A 216 -16.20 -2.52 4.83
C LYS A 216 -17.14 -2.69 3.64
N PHE A 217 -18.19 -3.51 3.75
CA PHE A 217 -19.04 -3.84 2.59
C PHE A 217 -20.44 -3.23 2.69
N ILE A 218 -20.91 -2.68 1.57
CA ILE A 218 -22.33 -2.38 1.32
C ILE A 218 -22.75 -3.12 0.06
N TYR A 219 -23.84 -3.88 0.15
CA TYR A 219 -24.49 -4.52 -0.99
C TYR A 219 -25.62 -3.65 -1.50
N LEU A 220 -25.50 -3.17 -2.73
CA LEU A 220 -26.46 -2.30 -3.39
C LEU A 220 -27.39 -3.11 -4.27
N VAL A 221 -28.66 -3.16 -3.89
CA VAL A 221 -29.71 -3.88 -4.60
C VAL A 221 -30.46 -2.92 -5.50
N ASP A 222 -30.36 -3.14 -6.81
CA ASP A 222 -31.14 -2.45 -7.83
C ASP A 222 -32.36 -3.31 -8.21
N ASP A 223 -33.52 -3.00 -7.64
CA ASP A 223 -34.78 -3.69 -7.93
C ASP A 223 -35.83 -2.65 -8.35
N ALA A 224 -36.44 -2.84 -9.52
CA ALA A 224 -37.46 -1.94 -10.07
C ALA A 224 -38.74 -1.89 -9.22
N THR A 225 -38.95 -2.88 -8.36
CA THR A 225 -40.07 -2.98 -7.42
C THR A 225 -39.74 -2.47 -6.03
N ALA A 226 -38.47 -2.10 -5.77
CA ALA A 226 -38.08 -1.42 -4.55
C ALA A 226 -38.85 -0.10 -4.45
N SER A 227 -39.27 0.29 -3.25
CA SER A 227 -40.08 1.48 -2.93
C SER A 227 -41.59 1.42 -3.22
N LEU A 228 -42.14 0.28 -3.64
CA LEU A 228 -43.59 0.10 -3.75
C LEU A 228 -44.29 -0.05 -2.38
N THR A 229 -43.71 -0.82 -1.44
CA THR A 229 -44.19 -0.96 -0.05
C THR A 229 -43.04 -1.33 0.90
N SER A 230 -43.16 -0.98 2.19
CA SER A 230 -42.18 -1.37 3.22
C SER A 230 -42.07 -2.89 3.40
N ALA A 231 -43.19 -3.61 3.28
CA ALA A 231 -43.23 -5.07 3.32
C ALA A 231 -42.41 -5.69 2.17
N ARG A 232 -42.54 -5.16 0.95
CA ARG A 232 -41.78 -5.64 -0.21
C ARG A 232 -40.28 -5.37 -0.05
N ASN A 233 -39.91 -4.21 0.46
CA ASN A 233 -38.52 -3.89 0.76
C ASN A 233 -37.92 -4.92 1.74
N ASN A 234 -38.64 -5.26 2.81
CA ASN A 234 -38.19 -6.26 3.79
C ASN A 234 -38.05 -7.67 3.18
N GLU A 235 -38.95 -8.06 2.28
CA GLU A 235 -38.89 -9.35 1.57
C GLU A 235 -37.65 -9.44 0.66
N ILE A 236 -37.35 -8.36 -0.09
CA ILE A 236 -36.17 -8.28 -0.95
C ILE A 236 -34.90 -8.36 -0.10
N LEU A 237 -34.83 -7.61 1.01
CA LEU A 237 -33.70 -7.65 1.94
C LEU A 237 -33.47 -9.05 2.52
N ALA A 238 -34.54 -9.71 3.00
CA ALA A 238 -34.44 -11.06 3.54
C ALA A 238 -34.03 -12.11 2.49
N THR A 239 -34.38 -11.88 1.22
CA THR A 239 -33.98 -12.74 0.11
C THR A 239 -32.50 -12.58 -0.23
N TRP A 240 -32.03 -11.34 -0.36
CA TRP A 240 -30.60 -11.09 -0.59
C TRP A 240 -29.74 -11.48 0.59
N GLN A 241 -30.20 -11.31 1.82
CA GLN A 241 -29.47 -11.78 3.01
C GLN A 241 -29.23 -13.29 2.97
N ARG A 242 -30.24 -14.09 2.57
CA ARG A 242 -30.07 -15.53 2.39
C ARG A 242 -29.13 -15.86 1.23
N LYS A 243 -29.29 -15.20 0.08
CA LYS A 243 -28.44 -15.43 -1.10
C LYS A 243 -26.97 -15.08 -0.82
N LEU A 244 -26.69 -13.99 -0.11
CA LEU A 244 -25.33 -13.62 0.29
C LEU A 244 -24.73 -14.64 1.26
N ALA A 245 -25.52 -15.13 2.23
CA ALA A 245 -25.09 -16.17 3.16
C ALA A 245 -24.71 -17.50 2.47
N GLU A 246 -25.34 -17.84 1.34
CA GLU A 246 -24.97 -19.02 0.52
C GLU A 246 -23.56 -18.88 -0.08
N TYR A 247 -23.10 -17.66 -0.34
CA TYR A 247 -21.74 -17.36 -0.78
C TYR A 247 -20.74 -17.15 0.38
N GLY A 248 -21.18 -17.38 1.63
CA GLY A 248 -20.37 -17.13 2.82
C GLY A 248 -20.22 -15.66 3.18
N LEU A 249 -21.05 -14.77 2.61
CA LEU A 249 -21.04 -13.33 2.83
C LEU A 249 -21.99 -12.97 3.98
N TYR A 250 -21.46 -12.89 5.21
CA TYR A 250 -22.26 -12.70 6.42
C TYR A 250 -22.20 -11.28 6.99
N THR A 251 -21.22 -10.50 6.55
CA THR A 251 -20.96 -9.14 7.03
C THR A 251 -21.34 -8.10 5.97
N GLY A 252 -21.57 -6.86 6.40
CA GLY A 252 -21.91 -5.75 5.52
C GLY A 252 -23.39 -5.37 5.55
N GLN A 253 -23.71 -4.19 5.01
CA GLN A 253 -25.06 -3.64 5.00
C GLN A 253 -25.70 -3.80 3.63
N ILE A 254 -26.97 -4.21 3.57
CA ILE A 254 -27.73 -4.27 2.32
C ILE A 254 -28.56 -2.98 2.20
N ILE A 255 -28.42 -2.25 1.10
CA ILE A 255 -29.15 -1.02 0.80
C ILE A 255 -29.88 -1.16 -0.53
N LEU A 256 -31.16 -0.82 -0.54
CA LEU A 256 -31.97 -0.75 -1.75
C LEU A 256 -31.72 0.58 -2.45
N LEU A 257 -31.38 0.55 -3.73
CA LEU A 257 -31.21 1.76 -4.53
C LEU A 257 -32.57 2.36 -4.89
N PRO A 258 -32.69 3.70 -4.88
CA PRO A 258 -33.91 4.37 -5.32
C PRO A 258 -34.07 4.18 -6.84
N ASN A 259 -35.16 3.53 -7.27
CA ASN A 259 -35.49 3.39 -8.68
C ASN A 259 -36.35 4.56 -9.15
N GLN A 260 -35.72 5.67 -9.51
CA GLN A 260 -36.39 6.72 -10.29
C GLN A 260 -35.64 6.93 -11.62
N PRO A 261 -36.36 6.96 -12.76
CA PRO A 261 -35.76 7.34 -14.03
C PRO A 261 -35.29 8.80 -13.95
N ALA A 262 -34.11 9.08 -14.50
CA ALA A 262 -33.46 10.40 -14.48
C ALA A 262 -34.32 11.58 -14.99
N ASN A 263 -35.47 11.31 -15.62
CA ASN A 263 -36.39 12.29 -16.21
C ASN A 263 -37.57 12.70 -15.30
N ILE A 264 -37.73 12.15 -14.10
CA ILE A 264 -38.85 12.51 -13.19
C ILE A 264 -38.29 12.97 -11.84
N GLY A 265 -37.96 14.26 -11.76
CA GLY A 265 -37.53 14.92 -10.52
C GLY A 265 -36.07 14.68 -10.17
N SER A 266 -35.42 15.69 -9.59
CA SER A 266 -34.12 15.53 -8.95
C SER A 266 -34.27 14.51 -7.82
N LEU A 267 -33.57 13.37 -7.91
CA LEU A 267 -33.39 12.48 -6.76
C LEU A 267 -32.96 13.33 -5.57
N ASN A 268 -33.71 13.24 -4.48
CA ASN A 268 -33.48 14.08 -3.32
C ASN A 268 -32.25 13.56 -2.58
N GLN A 269 -31.53 14.44 -1.89
CA GLN A 269 -30.41 14.05 -1.03
C GLN A 269 -30.83 13.00 0.02
N ALA A 270 -32.11 12.98 0.40
CA ALA A 270 -32.73 12.00 1.28
C ALA A 270 -32.63 10.55 0.75
N ASP A 271 -32.68 10.34 -0.57
CA ASP A 271 -32.71 9.00 -1.17
C ASP A 271 -31.35 8.28 -1.02
N PHE A 272 -30.28 9.04 -0.81
CA PHE A 272 -28.93 8.53 -0.58
C PHE A 272 -28.47 8.70 0.86
N ALA A 273 -29.34 9.10 1.79
CA ALA A 273 -28.96 9.44 3.17
C ALA A 273 -28.25 8.27 3.89
N ALA A 274 -28.70 7.02 3.68
CA ALA A 274 -28.05 5.85 4.26
C ALA A 274 -26.63 5.63 3.72
N ILE A 275 -26.41 5.87 2.42
CA ILE A 275 -25.10 5.75 1.78
C ILE A 275 -24.21 6.90 2.22
N ASP A 276 -24.72 8.13 2.25
CA ASP A 276 -24.00 9.33 2.73
C ASP A 276 -23.57 9.16 4.19
N GLN A 277 -24.45 8.64 5.06
CA GLN A 277 -24.13 8.34 6.45
C GLN A 277 -23.00 7.32 6.57
N ARG A 278 -23.03 6.27 5.75
CA ARG A 278 -21.99 5.25 5.77
C ARG A 278 -20.65 5.77 5.25
N ILE A 279 -20.66 6.54 4.16
CA ILE A 279 -19.45 7.19 3.61
C ILE A 279 -18.87 8.26 4.55
N ALA A 280 -19.69 8.89 5.40
CA ALA A 280 -19.19 9.77 6.45
C ALA A 280 -18.38 8.99 7.49
N ASN A 281 -18.82 7.79 7.88
CA ASN A 281 -18.11 6.95 8.86
C ASN A 281 -16.75 6.44 8.37
N VAL A 282 -16.56 6.36 7.05
CA VAL A 282 -15.31 5.90 6.42
C VAL A 282 -14.09 6.74 6.81
N GLU A 283 -14.28 7.99 7.24
CA GLU A 283 -13.17 8.83 7.74
C GLU A 283 -12.57 8.31 9.06
N ASN A 284 -13.40 7.65 9.88
CA ASN A 284 -12.94 6.98 11.09
C ASN A 284 -12.20 5.69 10.73
N ASP A 285 -12.75 4.88 9.81
CA ASP A 285 -12.15 3.63 9.35
C ASP A 285 -10.77 3.87 8.70
N ARG A 286 -10.64 4.94 7.93
CA ARG A 286 -9.35 5.43 7.40
C ARG A 286 -8.31 5.61 8.50
N SER A 287 -8.70 6.19 9.64
CA SER A 287 -7.77 6.47 10.73
C SER A 287 -7.22 5.17 11.31
N TYR A 288 -8.07 4.16 11.48
CA TYR A 288 -7.64 2.82 11.89
C TYR A 288 -6.75 2.17 10.84
N ARG A 289 -7.08 2.24 9.55
CA ARG A 289 -6.23 1.68 8.49
C ARG A 289 -4.83 2.31 8.46
N VAL A 290 -4.72 3.62 8.64
CA VAL A 290 -3.41 4.29 8.70
C VAL A 290 -2.63 3.90 9.96
N LEU A 291 -3.32 3.72 11.09
CA LEU A 291 -2.71 3.24 12.33
C LEU A 291 -2.24 1.78 12.23
N ASP A 292 -3.04 0.91 11.63
CA ASP A 292 -2.68 -0.48 11.34
C ASP A 292 -1.47 -0.55 10.39
N ALA A 293 -1.45 0.32 9.36
CA ALA A 293 -0.31 0.40 8.45
C ALA A 293 0.98 0.80 9.18
N ILE A 294 0.96 1.77 10.10
CA ILE A 294 2.17 2.13 10.84
C ILE A 294 2.58 1.05 11.83
N GLU A 295 1.63 0.44 12.55
CA GLU A 295 1.88 -0.66 13.48
C GLU A 295 2.57 -1.82 12.75
N LYS A 296 2.03 -2.22 11.60
CA LYS A 296 2.65 -3.26 10.76
C LYS A 296 4.06 -2.90 10.29
N ASN A 297 4.32 -1.65 9.91
CA ASN A 297 5.67 -1.26 9.52
C ASN A 297 6.64 -1.28 10.72
N ILE A 298 6.18 -0.90 11.92
CA ILE A 298 6.97 -1.01 13.16
C ILE A 298 7.26 -2.49 13.45
N GLU A 299 6.26 -3.36 13.37
CA GLU A 299 6.42 -4.80 13.54
C GLU A 299 7.38 -5.40 12.51
N ASP A 300 7.31 -4.99 11.24
CA ASP A 300 8.24 -5.44 10.20
C ASP A 300 9.68 -5.02 10.54
N VAL A 301 9.89 -3.80 11.05
CA VAL A 301 11.20 -3.34 11.50
C VAL A 301 11.69 -4.16 12.70
N GLU A 302 10.83 -4.42 13.69
CA GLU A 302 11.18 -5.15 14.90
C GLU A 302 11.43 -6.64 14.67
N ALA A 303 10.54 -7.30 13.93
CA ALA A 303 10.52 -8.75 13.77
C ALA A 303 11.38 -9.25 12.61
N VAL A 304 11.62 -8.41 11.59
CA VAL A 304 12.37 -8.80 10.39
C VAL A 304 13.69 -8.04 10.29
N ILE A 305 13.65 -6.71 10.26
CA ILE A 305 14.84 -5.89 9.97
C ILE A 305 15.87 -5.97 11.10
N ILE A 306 15.46 -5.73 12.35
CA ILE A 306 16.38 -5.72 13.49
C ILE A 306 17.10 -7.07 13.68
N PRO A 307 16.41 -8.24 13.62
CA PRO A 307 17.06 -9.53 13.71
C PRO A 307 18.05 -9.80 12.59
N GLU A 308 17.68 -9.51 11.33
CA GLU A 308 18.58 -9.69 10.19
C GLU A 308 19.79 -8.76 10.27
N LEU A 309 19.61 -7.50 10.69
CA LEU A 309 20.70 -6.58 10.92
C LEU A 309 21.65 -7.07 12.03
N LYS A 310 21.11 -7.57 13.16
CA LYS A 310 21.93 -8.17 14.24
C LYS A 310 22.73 -9.37 13.74
N LYS A 311 22.12 -10.23 12.93
CA LYS A 311 22.78 -11.39 12.32
C LYS A 311 23.87 -10.96 11.33
N ALA A 312 23.59 -9.98 10.48
CA ALA A 312 24.56 -9.41 9.55
C ALA A 312 25.75 -8.79 10.28
N ILE A 313 25.52 -8.02 11.35
CA ILE A 313 26.57 -7.47 12.22
C ILE A 313 27.38 -8.59 12.87
N GLY A 314 26.74 -9.66 13.34
CA GLY A 314 27.41 -10.83 13.91
C GLY A 314 28.35 -11.50 12.91
N LEU A 315 27.84 -11.80 11.70
CA LEU A 315 28.61 -12.37 10.61
C LEU A 315 29.76 -11.46 10.17
N TRP A 316 29.52 -10.15 10.12
CA TRP A 316 30.55 -9.17 9.79
C TRP A 316 31.69 -9.17 10.81
N LYS A 317 31.37 -9.17 12.11
CA LYS A 317 32.36 -9.24 13.19
C LYS A 317 33.18 -10.53 13.10
N GLU A 318 32.51 -11.67 12.93
CA GLU A 318 33.16 -12.98 12.85
C GLU A 318 34.08 -13.07 11.64
N ARG A 319 33.59 -12.73 10.44
CA ARG A 319 34.39 -12.79 9.20
C ARG A 319 35.56 -11.82 9.23
N SER A 320 35.35 -10.61 9.76
CA SER A 320 36.43 -9.62 9.87
C SER A 320 37.51 -10.08 10.85
N ALA A 321 37.13 -10.59 12.02
CA ALA A 321 38.06 -11.13 13.01
C ALA A 321 38.82 -12.35 12.46
N PHE A 322 38.11 -13.30 11.85
CA PHE A 322 38.70 -14.50 11.27
C PHE A 322 39.73 -14.18 10.18
N THR A 323 39.39 -13.27 9.26
CA THR A 323 40.33 -12.84 8.20
C THR A 323 41.56 -12.16 8.81
N SER A 324 41.37 -11.37 9.87
CA SER A 324 42.48 -10.70 10.57
C SER A 324 43.39 -11.70 11.29
N PHE A 325 42.82 -12.76 11.88
CA PHE A 325 43.58 -13.86 12.47
C PHE A 325 44.39 -14.64 11.42
N ILE A 326 43.84 -14.87 10.22
CA ILE A 326 44.58 -15.51 9.12
C ILE A 326 45.82 -14.69 8.75
N ILE A 327 45.69 -13.37 8.61
CA ILE A 327 46.81 -12.49 8.24
C ILE A 327 47.85 -12.44 9.36
N LEU A 328 47.41 -12.31 10.61
CA LEU A 328 48.31 -12.34 11.76
C LEU A 328 49.04 -13.70 11.85
N GLY A 329 48.34 -14.81 11.63
CA GLY A 329 48.92 -16.15 11.59
C GLY A 329 49.93 -16.32 10.45
N PHE A 330 49.66 -15.74 9.28
CA PHE A 330 50.58 -15.72 8.16
C PHE A 330 51.86 -14.93 8.50
N LEU A 331 51.73 -13.74 9.10
CA LEU A 331 52.87 -12.96 9.56
C LEU A 331 53.67 -13.69 10.66
N ALA A 332 52.99 -14.36 11.59
CA ALA A 332 53.65 -15.17 12.61
C ALA A 332 54.44 -16.33 11.98
N THR A 333 53.90 -16.96 10.94
CA THR A 333 54.57 -18.05 10.21
C THR A 333 55.82 -17.53 9.49
N LEU A 334 55.74 -16.36 8.85
CA LEU A 334 56.90 -15.70 8.23
C LEU A 334 57.97 -15.33 9.27
N ALA A 335 57.57 -14.85 10.45
CA ALA A 335 58.50 -14.54 11.52
C ALA A 335 59.22 -15.80 12.04
N ILE A 336 58.52 -16.93 12.15
CA ILE A 336 59.15 -18.21 12.53
C ILE A 336 60.16 -18.65 11.47
N PHE A 337 59.82 -18.53 10.18
CA PHE A 337 60.73 -18.91 9.11
C PHE A 337 62.00 -18.04 9.10
N ALA A 338 61.84 -16.72 9.24
CA ALA A 338 62.95 -15.79 9.33
C ALA A 338 63.82 -16.01 10.58
N GLU A 339 63.24 -16.47 11.69
CA GLU A 339 63.99 -16.86 12.89
C GLU A 339 64.88 -18.08 12.61
N ILE A 340 64.37 -19.09 11.90
CA ILE A 340 65.16 -20.27 11.56
C ILE A 340 66.38 -19.91 10.69
N GLU A 341 66.24 -18.95 9.78
CA GLU A 341 67.34 -18.51 8.90
C GLU A 341 68.32 -17.55 9.58
N THR A 342 67.85 -16.64 10.43
CA THR A 342 68.67 -15.52 10.96
C THR A 342 68.98 -15.63 12.46
N GLY A 343 68.09 -16.21 13.26
CA GLY A 343 68.21 -16.32 14.72
C GLY A 343 68.08 -14.99 15.50
N ILE A 344 67.61 -13.92 14.86
CA ILE A 344 67.63 -12.55 15.41
C ILE A 344 66.27 -12.13 16.00
N ILE A 345 65.17 -12.76 15.60
CA ILE A 345 63.81 -12.30 15.90
C ILE A 345 63.45 -12.55 17.37
N ILE A 346 63.72 -13.74 17.92
CA ILE A 346 63.39 -14.04 19.33
C ILE A 346 64.22 -13.16 20.28
N SER A 347 65.50 -12.96 19.98
CA SER A 347 66.38 -12.10 20.79
C SER A 347 65.95 -10.63 20.77
N SER A 348 65.45 -10.14 19.63
CA SER A 348 64.92 -8.79 19.48
C SER A 348 63.57 -8.56 20.17
N ILE A 349 62.73 -9.59 20.31
CA ILE A 349 61.42 -9.49 20.99
C ILE A 349 61.58 -9.40 22.51
N ILE A 350 62.60 -10.05 23.08
CA ILE A 350 62.86 -10.05 24.54
C ILE A 350 63.57 -8.75 24.97
N ASP A 351 64.16 -8.01 24.04
CA ASP A 351 64.80 -6.73 24.31
C ASP A 351 63.80 -5.68 24.84
N PRO A 352 64.09 -4.99 25.96
CA PRO A 352 63.16 -4.07 26.61
C PRO A 352 62.85 -2.80 25.81
N ILE A 353 63.58 -2.52 24.72
CA ILE A 353 63.35 -1.37 23.83
C ILE A 353 62.81 -1.86 22.48
N ILE A 354 63.48 -2.84 21.86
CA ILE A 354 63.16 -3.32 20.52
C ILE A 354 61.85 -4.12 20.52
N GLY A 355 61.59 -4.95 21.53
CA GLY A 355 60.36 -5.73 21.65
C GLY A 355 59.09 -4.88 21.67
N PRO A 356 58.99 -3.89 22.57
CA PRO A 356 57.88 -2.94 22.58
C PRO A 356 57.76 -2.14 21.27
N ALA A 357 58.87 -1.70 20.68
CA ALA A 357 58.85 -0.98 19.41
C ALA A 357 58.31 -1.85 18.26
N ALA A 358 58.71 -3.11 18.18
CA ALA A 358 58.22 -4.07 17.19
C ALA A 358 56.71 -4.34 17.35
N LEU A 359 56.21 -4.44 18.59
CA LEU A 359 54.78 -4.59 18.87
C LEU A 359 53.98 -3.36 18.41
N VAL A 360 54.48 -2.15 18.68
CA VAL A 360 53.84 -0.90 18.22
C VAL A 360 53.77 -0.86 16.69
N VAL A 361 54.85 -1.25 15.99
CA VAL A 361 54.87 -1.33 14.53
C VAL A 361 53.86 -2.37 14.02
N LEU A 362 53.77 -3.55 14.66
CA LEU A 362 52.81 -4.57 14.29
C LEU A 362 51.37 -4.06 14.44
N ILE A 363 51.03 -3.39 15.55
CA ILE A 363 49.70 -2.79 15.75
C ILE A 363 49.45 -1.70 14.71
N ALA A 364 50.43 -0.83 14.44
CA ALA A 364 50.32 0.24 13.45
C ALA A 364 50.04 -0.30 12.03
N ILE A 365 50.51 -1.51 11.70
CA ILE A 365 50.23 -2.19 10.43
C ILE A 365 48.91 -2.97 10.49
N MET A 366 48.61 -3.66 11.60
CA MET A 366 47.41 -4.50 11.71
C MET A 366 46.11 -3.69 11.79
N VAL A 367 46.09 -2.54 12.46
CA VAL A 367 44.90 -1.69 12.56
C VAL A 367 44.36 -1.25 11.18
N PRO A 368 45.16 -0.64 10.28
CA PRO A 368 44.65 -0.23 8.97
C PRO A 368 44.25 -1.44 8.10
N ILE A 369 44.97 -2.56 8.19
CA ILE A 369 44.62 -3.80 7.47
C ILE A 369 43.28 -4.35 7.97
N HIS A 370 43.07 -4.41 9.28
CA HIS A 370 41.80 -4.82 9.89
C HIS A 370 40.65 -3.92 9.45
N LEU A 371 40.84 -2.60 9.42
CA LEU A 371 39.81 -1.66 8.95
C LEU A 371 39.49 -1.84 7.46
N LEU A 372 40.49 -2.08 6.61
CA LEU A 372 40.30 -2.31 5.18
C LEU A 372 39.51 -3.61 4.93
N ILE A 373 39.88 -4.68 5.62
CA ILE A 373 39.19 -5.98 5.54
C ILE A 373 37.78 -5.87 6.10
N SER A 374 37.60 -5.19 7.23
CA SER A 374 36.29 -4.94 7.81
C SER A 374 35.37 -4.24 6.81
N ARG A 375 35.87 -3.22 6.09
CA ARG A 375 35.11 -2.54 5.04
C ARG A 375 34.80 -3.46 3.85
N LEU A 376 35.72 -4.33 3.48
CA LEU A 376 35.51 -5.28 2.38
C LEU A 376 34.48 -6.34 2.74
N GLN A 377 34.55 -6.92 3.93
CA GLN A 377 33.57 -7.88 4.45
C GLN A 377 32.18 -7.27 4.58
N ALA A 378 32.08 -6.00 4.98
CA ALA A 378 30.81 -5.28 5.06
C ALA A 378 30.12 -5.09 3.70
N LYS A 379 30.83 -5.16 2.57
CA LYS A 379 30.24 -5.11 1.22
C LYS A 379 29.80 -6.46 0.68
N LEU A 380 30.24 -7.55 1.31
CA LEU A 380 29.96 -8.93 0.89
C LEU A 380 28.80 -9.58 1.66
N ILE A 381 28.33 -8.90 2.70
CA ILE A 381 27.15 -9.20 3.49
C ILE A 381 26.11 -8.17 3.07
#